data_AF-A0A093V9H9-F1
#
_entry.id   AF-A0A093V9H9-F1
#
_cell.length_a   1.000
_cell.length_b   1.000
_cell.length_c   1.000
_cell.angle_alpha   90.00
_cell.angle_beta   90.00
_cell.angle_gamma   90.00
#
_symmetry.space_group_name_H-M   'P 1'
#
loop_
_entity.id
_entity.type
_entity.pdbx_description
1 polymer ?
#
loop_
_entity_poly.entity_id
_entity_poly.type
_entity_poly.pdbx_seq_one_letter_code
_entity_poly.pdbx_strand_id
1 'polypeptide(L)'
;MPTPESAAFLAKKPTVPPTYEGVDFDDNVAIHNARDAIIREQWVRSMMARLVGEELGKCYAREGVNHFEKCGKLRERYLELLKDRKIKGYLFEEKNYFSKSS
;
A
#
# COMPACT_ATOMS: atom_id res chain seq x y z
N MET A 1 5.44 18.37 12.42
CA MET A 1 5.08 17.32 11.45
C MET A 1 4.45 17.99 10.24
N PRO A 2 4.74 17.59 9.00
CA PRO A 2 4.04 18.14 7.84
C PRO A 2 2.55 17.80 7.98
N THR A 3 1.71 18.84 8.06
CA THR A 3 0.26 18.67 8.01
C THR A 3 -0.15 18.25 6.60
N PRO A 4 -1.30 17.58 6.41
CA PRO A 4 -1.80 17.20 5.09
C PRO A 4 -1.93 18.40 4.12
N GLU A 5 -2.13 19.59 4.67
CA GLU A 5 -2.28 20.87 3.95
C GLU A 5 -0.94 21.55 3.65
N SER A 6 0.17 21.04 4.18
CA SER A 6 1.48 21.66 3.99
C SER A 6 1.93 21.57 2.53
N ALA A 7 2.48 22.67 1.99
CA ALA A 7 3.00 22.73 0.63
C ALA A 7 4.05 21.64 0.34
N ALA A 8 4.87 21.28 1.34
CA ALA A 8 5.86 20.22 1.23
C ALA A 8 5.26 18.82 1.06
N PHE A 9 4.08 18.55 1.64
CA PHE A 9 3.38 17.27 1.48
C PHE A 9 2.72 17.18 0.10
N LEU A 10 2.07 18.26 -0.33
CA LEU A 10 1.46 18.37 -1.66
C LEU A 10 2.49 18.21 -2.77
N ALA A 11 3.67 18.83 -2.62
CA ALA A 11 4.76 18.71 -3.59
C ALA A 11 5.33 17.29 -3.72
N LYS A 12 5.23 16.45 -2.69
CA LYS A 12 5.76 15.07 -2.69
C LYS A 12 4.71 14.03 -3.09
N LYS A 13 3.43 14.40 -3.21
CA LYS A 13 2.36 13.48 -3.60
C LYS A 13 2.64 12.94 -5.00
N PRO A 14 2.47 11.62 -5.25
CA PRO A 14 2.70 11.09 -6.58
C PRO A 14 1.57 11.57 -7.50
N THR A 15 1.93 12.12 -8.65
CA THR A 15 0.98 12.58 -9.68
C THR A 15 0.59 11.45 -10.64
N VAL A 16 1.41 10.40 -10.71
CA VAL A 16 1.28 9.27 -11.64
C VAL A 16 0.61 8.10 -10.91
N PRO A 17 -0.26 7.32 -11.58
CA PRO A 17 -0.79 6.08 -11.01
C PRO A 17 0.34 5.10 -10.63
N PRO A 18 0.12 4.19 -9.66
CA PRO A 18 1.08 3.17 -9.26
C PRO A 18 1.11 2.00 -10.26
N THR A 19 1.29 2.31 -11.54
CA THR A 19 1.37 1.36 -12.66
C THR A 19 2.35 1.88 -13.71
N TYR A 20 2.83 1.00 -14.59
CA TYR A 20 3.69 1.36 -15.73
C TYR A 20 2.91 1.66 -17.02
N GLU A 21 1.58 1.62 -16.96
CA GLU A 21 0.74 1.85 -18.13
C GLU A 21 0.81 3.32 -18.56
N GLY A 22 1.27 3.56 -19.80
CA GLY A 22 1.40 4.90 -20.36
C GLY A 22 2.62 5.70 -19.84
N VAL A 23 3.55 5.04 -19.15
CA VAL A 23 4.84 5.64 -18.78
C VAL A 23 5.81 5.54 -19.95
N ASP A 24 6.43 6.67 -20.30
CA ASP A 24 7.53 6.70 -21.26
C ASP A 24 8.81 6.17 -20.58
N PHE A 25 9.38 5.10 -21.14
CA PHE A 25 10.58 4.46 -20.62
C PHE A 25 11.88 5.10 -21.11
N ASP A 26 11.81 6.03 -22.07
CA ASP A 26 12.98 6.82 -22.48
C ASP A 26 13.18 8.05 -21.57
N ASP A 27 12.13 8.48 -20.86
CA ASP A 27 12.21 9.53 -19.84
C ASP A 27 12.54 8.96 -18.45
N ASN A 28 13.79 9.18 -18.02
CA ASN A 28 14.26 8.79 -16.69
C ASN A 28 13.41 9.35 -15.56
N VAL A 29 12.89 10.58 -15.68
CA VAL A 29 12.10 11.22 -14.62
C VAL A 29 10.75 10.54 -14.48
N ALA A 30 10.08 10.26 -15.60
CA ALA A 30 8.81 9.55 -15.63
C ALA A 30 8.92 8.15 -14.99
N ILE A 31 9.96 7.39 -15.34
CA ILE A 31 10.20 6.06 -14.77
C ILE A 31 10.44 6.13 -13.26
N HIS A 32 11.29 7.07 -12.80
CA HIS A 32 11.56 7.22 -11.37
C HIS A 32 10.30 7.55 -10.58
N ASN A 33 9.43 8.41 -11.12
CA ASN A 33 8.15 8.73 -10.51
C ASN A 33 7.20 7.53 -10.45
N ALA A 34 7.14 6.71 -11.51
CA ALA A 34 6.32 5.50 -11.54
C ALA A 34 6.81 4.45 -10.51
N ARG A 35 8.12 4.20 -10.45
CA ARG A 35 8.74 3.29 -9.46
C ARG A 35 8.42 3.71 -8.03
N ASP A 36 8.51 5.01 -7.74
CA ASP A 36 8.22 5.56 -6.42
C ASP A 36 6.72 5.47 -6.08
N ALA A 37 5.83 5.75 -7.03
CA ALA A 37 4.38 5.57 -6.85
C ALA A 37 4.02 4.11 -6.49
N ILE A 38 4.60 3.14 -7.19
CA ILE A 38 4.39 1.70 -6.92
C ILE A 38 4.86 1.34 -5.51
N ILE A 39 6.07 1.74 -5.12
CA ILE A 39 6.60 1.44 -3.79
C ILE A 39 5.73 2.08 -2.69
N ARG A 40 5.32 3.34 -2.88
CA ARG A 40 4.48 4.05 -1.90
C ARG A 40 3.13 3.37 -1.71
N GLU A 41 2.49 2.89 -2.77
CA GLU A 41 1.24 2.15 -2.67
C GLU A 41 1.42 0.82 -1.90
N GLN A 42 2.54 0.12 -2.08
CA GLN A 42 2.86 -1.07 -1.28
C GLN A 42 3.00 -0.74 0.21
N TRP A 43 3.62 0.40 0.55
CA TRP A 43 3.70 0.89 1.93
C TRP A 43 2.33 1.28 2.50
N VAL A 44 1.46 1.92 1.70
CA VAL A 44 0.09 2.24 2.12
C VAL A 44 -0.66 0.97 2.50
N ARG A 45 -0.62 -0.07 1.68
CA ARG A 45 -1.24 -1.37 1.98
C ARG A 45 -0.68 -2.02 3.25
N SER A 46 0.64 -1.93 3.44
CA SER A 46 1.28 -2.40 4.67
C SER A 46 0.79 -1.65 5.91
N MET A 47 0.66 -0.32 5.81
CA MET A 47 0.16 0.52 6.89
C MET A 47 -1.32 0.28 7.18
N MET A 48 -2.14 0.07 6.15
CA MET A 48 -3.56 -0.31 6.30
C MET A 48 -3.69 -1.62 7.09
N ALA A 49 -2.90 -2.65 6.76
CA ALA A 49 -2.89 -3.90 7.49
C ALA A 49 -2.48 -3.70 8.95
N ARG A 50 -1.49 -2.84 9.21
CA ARG A 50 -1.04 -2.51 10.57
C ARG A 50 -2.13 -1.83 11.40
N LEU A 51 -2.82 -0.84 10.84
CA LEU A 51 -3.93 -0.14 11.52
C LEU A 51 -5.06 -1.10 11.89
N VAL A 52 -5.44 -1.99 10.96
CA VAL A 52 -6.47 -3.01 11.24
C VAL A 52 -6.00 -4.00 12.30
N GLY A 53 -4.71 -4.38 12.28
CA GLY A 53 -4.12 -5.25 13.30
C GLY A 53 -4.12 -4.62 14.70
N GLU A 54 -3.82 -3.33 14.81
CA GLU A 54 -3.89 -2.59 16.07
C GLU A 54 -5.33 -2.50 16.59
N GLU A 55 -6.30 -2.22 15.72
CA GLU A 55 -7.71 -2.18 16.11
C GLU A 55 -8.27 -3.56 16.49
N LEU A 56 -7.84 -4.62 15.80
CA LEU A 56 -8.14 -6.00 16.16
C LEU A 56 -7.59 -6.34 17.56
N GLY A 57 -6.36 -5.93 17.86
CA GLY A 57 -5.76 -6.12 19.18
C GLY A 57 -6.56 -5.43 20.29
N LYS A 58 -7.06 -4.21 20.06
CA LYS A 58 -7.96 -3.52 21.00
C LYS A 58 -9.29 -4.26 21.17
N CYS A 59 -9.87 -4.76 20.09
CA CYS A 59 -11.11 -5.54 20.16
C CYS A 59 -10.91 -6.80 21.01
N TYR A 60 -9.80 -7.52 20.81
CA TYR A 60 -9.47 -8.72 21.59
C TYR A 60 -9.29 -8.39 23.08
N ALA A 61 -8.62 -7.29 23.39
CA ALA A 61 -8.43 -6.83 24.77
C ALA A 61 -9.76 -6.41 25.44
N ARG A 62 -10.68 -5.80 24.69
CA ARG A 62 -11.97 -5.34 25.22
C ARG A 62 -12.99 -6.45 25.42
N GLU A 63 -13.12 -7.35 24.45
CA GLU A 63 -14.18 -8.38 24.44
C GLU A 63 -13.77 -9.66 25.22
N GLY A 64 -12.46 -9.86 25.47
CA GLY A 64 -11.95 -11.01 26.20
C GLY A 64 -12.39 -12.33 25.56
N VAL A 65 -13.01 -13.22 26.34
CA VAL A 65 -13.51 -14.53 25.87
C VAL A 65 -14.54 -14.44 24.72
N ASN A 66 -15.20 -13.30 24.54
CA ASN A 66 -16.22 -13.09 23.50
C ASN A 66 -15.64 -12.64 22.15
N HIS A 67 -14.31 -12.57 22.02
CA HIS A 67 -13.66 -12.09 20.79
C HIS A 67 -14.03 -12.91 19.53
N PHE A 68 -14.42 -14.17 19.69
CA PHE A 68 -14.82 -15.04 18.59
C PHE A 68 -16.09 -14.56 17.87
N GLU A 69 -17.06 -14.02 18.62
CA GLU A 69 -18.33 -13.52 18.07
C GLU A 69 -18.20 -12.05 17.66
N LYS A 70 -17.57 -11.22 18.50
CA LYS A 70 -17.57 -9.76 18.34
C LYS A 70 -16.48 -9.22 17.41
N CYS A 71 -15.31 -9.86 17.35
CA CYS A 71 -14.16 -9.35 16.57
C CYS A 71 -13.99 -10.02 15.19
N GLY A 72 -14.95 -10.85 14.76
CA GLY A 72 -14.88 -11.61 13.50
C GLY A 72 -14.63 -10.75 12.25
N LYS A 73 -15.36 -9.63 12.14
CA LYS A 73 -15.25 -8.70 11.00
C LYS A 73 -13.85 -8.08 10.86
N LEU A 74 -13.25 -7.66 11.98
CA LEU A 74 -11.89 -7.11 11.98
C LEU A 74 -10.86 -8.19 11.64
N ARG A 75 -11.06 -9.41 12.15
CA ARG A 75 -10.19 -10.56 11.84
C ARG A 75 -10.22 -10.91 10.36
N GLU A 76 -11.39 -11.02 9.76
CA GLU A 76 -11.55 -11.30 8.33
C GLU A 76 -10.89 -10.22 7.48
N ARG A 77 -11.13 -8.95 7.79
CA ARG A 77 -10.49 -7.83 7.09
C ARG A 77 -8.97 -7.86 7.22
N TYR A 78 -8.45 -8.19 8.40
CA TYR A 78 -7.01 -8.33 8.59
C TYR A 78 -6.42 -9.46 7.74
N LEU A 79 -7.11 -10.62 7.67
CA LEU A 79 -6.69 -11.76 6.84
C LEU A 79 -6.72 -11.45 5.34
N GLU A 80 -7.68 -10.66 4.88
CA GLU A 80 -7.70 -10.15 3.50
C GLU A 80 -6.45 -9.31 3.21
N LEU A 81 -6.18 -8.33 4.07
CA LEU A 81 -5.06 -7.40 3.90
C LEU A 81 -3.69 -8.07 4.07
N LEU A 82 -3.60 -9.17 4.81
CA LEU A 82 -2.37 -9.92 5.01
C LEU A 82 -1.76 -10.45 3.70
N LYS A 83 -2.59 -10.74 2.70
CA LYS A 83 -2.15 -11.22 1.37
C LYS A 83 -1.26 -10.20 0.65
N ASP A 84 -1.60 -8.91 0.79
CA ASP A 84 -0.99 -7.81 0.05
C ASP A 84 -0.09 -6.91 0.89
N ARG A 85 0.09 -7.22 2.19
CA ARG A 85 0.91 -6.44 3.13
C ARG A 85 2.39 -6.40 2.75
N LYS A 86 2.92 -7.46 2.13
CA LYS A 86 4.36 -7.59 1.90
C LYS A 86 4.81 -6.64 0.78
N ILE A 87 5.79 -5.81 1.09
CA ILE A 87 6.49 -4.96 0.11
C ILE A 87 7.35 -5.88 -0.77
N LYS A 88 7.07 -5.88 -2.07
CA LYS A 88 7.73 -6.72 -3.10
C LYS A 88 8.74 -5.93 -3.93
N GLY A 89 8.72 -4.59 -3.85
CA GLY A 89 9.52 -3.71 -4.70
C GLY A 89 8.91 -3.55 -6.09
N TYR A 90 9.63 -2.88 -7.00
CA TYR A 90 9.13 -2.52 -8.34
C TYR A 90 9.69 -3.40 -9.47
N LEU A 91 10.79 -4.12 -9.22
CA LEU A 91 11.52 -4.90 -10.25
C LEU A 91 10.68 -6.04 -10.86
N PHE A 92 9.85 -6.70 -10.05
CA PHE A 92 9.01 -7.79 -10.55
C PHE A 92 7.93 -7.26 -11.51
N GLU A 93 7.30 -6.15 -11.17
CA GLU A 93 6.28 -5.54 -12.04
C GLU A 93 6.90 -4.97 -13.31
N GLU A 94 8.06 -4.34 -13.19
CA GLU A 94 8.82 -3.79 -14.33
C GLU A 94 9.19 -4.88 -15.34
N LYS A 95 9.76 -6.00 -14.89
CA LYS A 95 10.11 -7.13 -15.78
C LYS A 95 8.90 -7.74 -16.47
N ASN A 96 7.79 -7.90 -15.75
CA ASN A 96 6.57 -8.47 -16.30
C ASN A 96 5.87 -7.52 -17.28
N TYR A 97 6.05 -6.22 -17.14
CA TYR A 97 5.54 -5.23 -18.09
C TYR A 97 6.20 -5.42 -19.46
N PHE A 98 7.53 -5.48 -19.51
CA PHE A 98 8.28 -5.69 -20.75
C PHE A 98 7.94 -7.03 -21.44
N SER A 99 7.75 -8.09 -20.65
CA SER A 99 7.34 -9.39 -21.19
C SER A 99 5.94 -9.39 -21.81
N LYS A 100 5.05 -8.47 -21.42
CA LYS A 100 3.69 -8.35 -21.97
C LYS A 100 3.64 -7.45 -23.20
N SER A 101 4.59 -6.53 -23.34
CA SER A 101 4.68 -5.59 -24.46
C SER A 101 5.46 -6.13 -25.67
N SER A 102 6.18 -7.25 -25.51
CA SER A 102 6.84 -7.98 -26.60
C SER A 102 5.88 -8.91 -27.33
#